data_AF-A0A914F5D9-F1
#
_entry.id   AF-A0A914F5D9-F1
#
_cell.length_a   1.000
_cell.length_b   1.000
_cell.length_c   1.000
_cell.angle_alpha   90.00
_cell.angle_beta   90.00
_cell.angle_gamma   90.00
#
_symmetry.space_group_name_H-M   'P 1'
#
loop_
_entity.id
_entity.type
_entity.pdbx_description
1 polymer ?
#
loop_
_entity_poly.entity_id
_entity_poly.type
_entity_poly.pdbx_seq_one_letter_code
_entity_poly.pdbx_strand_id
1 'polypeptide(L)'
;MSLSVIKDLFIVFSIFLLAESHVRKTRMTYADPTTVEKYPYLAYGGHCTASIIHERYLLSALHCYQGANPADVSFWVGVDDRNNVSEGVQHFAEAIFERNNGSLPYTPGDIVLIRLTQPITFNSRAQPIKLNKSLVFTPKETITVTGFGATEFGGYSQELREGTFTLTSSSSGSVQMESSKNGLGTVNT
;
A
#
# COMPACT_ATOMS: atom_id res chain seq x y z
N MET A 1 -8.89 -14.39 -17.87
CA MET A 1 -7.58 -14.22 -17.20
C MET A 1 -7.15 -15.57 -16.65
N SER A 2 -5.97 -16.06 -17.05
CA SER A 2 -5.45 -17.36 -16.61
C SER A 2 -5.05 -17.31 -15.13
N LEU A 3 -5.34 -18.39 -14.37
CA LEU A 3 -4.92 -18.56 -12.96
C LEU A 3 -3.40 -18.35 -12.73
N SER A 4 -2.60 -18.32 -13.80
CA SER A 4 -1.17 -18.05 -13.74
C SER A 4 -0.83 -16.61 -13.28
N VAL A 5 -1.64 -15.61 -13.64
CA VAL A 5 -1.39 -14.20 -13.23
C VAL A 5 -1.55 -14.01 -11.72
N ILE A 6 -2.44 -14.80 -11.10
CA ILE A 6 -2.67 -14.80 -9.66
C ILE A 6 -1.49 -15.44 -8.92
N LYS A 7 -0.84 -16.47 -9.50
CA LYS A 7 0.38 -17.08 -8.94
C LYS A 7 1.58 -16.13 -8.97
N ASP A 8 1.72 -15.34 -10.03
CA ASP A 8 2.83 -14.39 -10.18
C ASP A 8 2.67 -13.14 -9.27
N LEU A 9 1.45 -12.87 -8.78
CA LEU A 9 1.18 -11.85 -7.78
C LEU A 9 1.76 -12.20 -6.39
N PHE A 10 1.93 -13.50 -6.09
CA PHE A 10 2.33 -13.98 -4.75
C PHE A 10 3.80 -13.78 -4.42
N ILE A 11 4.66 -13.46 -5.39
CA ILE A 11 6.10 -13.34 -5.19
C ILE A 11 6.52 -11.88 -4.94
N VAL A 12 5.64 -10.91 -5.18
CA VAL A 12 6.05 -9.50 -5.26
C VAL A 12 6.03 -8.77 -3.90
N PHE A 13 5.41 -9.34 -2.87
CA PHE A 13 5.12 -8.57 -1.65
C PHE A 13 5.27 -9.37 -0.35
N SER A 14 6.06 -10.45 -0.38
CA SER A 14 6.35 -11.29 0.79
C SER A 14 7.30 -10.65 1.82
N ILE A 15 7.69 -9.38 1.67
CA ILE A 15 8.53 -8.68 2.67
C ILE A 15 7.83 -7.50 3.34
N PHE A 16 6.55 -7.24 3.04
CA PHE A 16 5.79 -6.27 3.85
C PHE A 16 5.28 -6.85 5.18
N LEU A 17 5.51 -8.14 5.47
CA LEU A 17 4.55 -8.96 6.24
C LEU A 17 5.17 -9.85 7.33
N LEU A 18 6.00 -9.33 8.23
CA LEU A 18 6.26 -9.97 9.54
C LEU A 18 6.35 -8.96 10.70
N ALA A 19 5.62 -7.84 10.63
CA ALA A 19 5.63 -6.87 11.70
C ALA A 19 4.49 -7.09 12.71
N GLU A 20 4.61 -8.10 13.58
CA GLU A 20 3.93 -8.07 14.89
C GLU A 20 4.94 -7.89 16.03
N SER A 21 4.64 -6.85 16.82
CA SER A 21 5.11 -6.50 18.17
C SER A 21 6.27 -5.50 18.38
N HIS A 22 7.17 -5.18 17.45
CA HIS A 22 8.23 -4.17 17.70
C HIS A 22 8.39 -3.08 16.60
N VAL A 23 7.29 -2.62 16.03
CA VAL A 23 7.31 -1.39 15.21
C VAL A 23 7.38 -0.18 16.14
N ARG A 24 8.53 0.50 16.22
CA ARG A 24 8.53 1.90 16.66
C ARG A 24 7.68 2.65 15.64
N LYS A 25 6.45 3.03 16.02
CA LYS A 25 5.50 3.82 15.20
C LYS A 25 6.27 4.77 14.27
N THR A 26 6.44 4.37 13.03
CA THR A 26 7.03 5.24 12.01
C THR A 26 5.93 6.23 11.63
N ARG A 27 5.93 7.36 12.34
CA ARG A 27 5.23 8.55 11.90
C ARG A 27 5.90 9.02 10.61
N MET A 28 5.10 9.47 9.64
CA MET A 28 5.61 10.20 8.47
C MET A 28 6.02 11.63 8.88
N THR A 29 6.82 11.73 9.95
CA THR A 29 7.37 12.96 10.51
C THR A 29 8.18 13.65 9.41
N TYR A 30 7.80 14.82 8.92
CA TYR A 30 8.52 15.53 7.82
C TYR A 30 8.41 14.92 6.41
N ALA A 31 7.38 14.12 6.13
CA ALA A 31 7.05 13.75 4.75
C ALA A 31 6.65 15.00 3.94
N ASP A 32 7.16 15.11 2.71
CA ASP A 32 6.92 16.26 1.84
C ASP A 32 5.51 16.21 1.24
N PRO A 33 4.81 17.35 1.12
CA PRO A 33 3.61 17.42 0.30
C PRO A 33 3.89 16.94 -1.12
N THR A 34 2.96 16.19 -1.70
CA THR A 34 3.08 15.62 -3.04
C THR A 34 1.71 15.58 -3.73
N THR A 35 1.65 15.06 -4.96
CA THR A 35 0.40 14.95 -5.70
C THR A 35 0.14 13.56 -6.30
N VAL A 36 -1.12 13.29 -6.58
CA VAL A 36 -1.59 12.04 -7.18
C VAL A 36 -1.15 11.90 -8.63
N GLU A 37 -0.84 12.99 -9.35
CA GLU A 37 -0.21 12.88 -10.69
C GLU A 37 1.19 12.27 -10.60
N LYS A 38 1.91 12.50 -9.49
CA LYS A 38 3.21 11.87 -9.24
C LYS A 38 3.04 10.40 -8.82
N TYR A 39 1.98 10.10 -8.07
CA TYR A 39 1.66 8.76 -7.57
C TYR A 39 0.26 8.28 -8.00
N PRO A 40 0.03 8.10 -9.31
CA PRO A 40 -1.32 7.87 -9.86
C PRO A 40 -1.87 6.48 -9.56
N TYR A 41 -1.12 5.65 -8.84
CA TYR A 41 -1.53 4.34 -8.38
C TYR A 41 -2.15 4.34 -6.99
N LEU A 42 -2.22 5.48 -6.30
CA LEU A 42 -2.80 5.56 -4.97
C LEU A 42 -4.34 5.54 -5.00
N ALA A 43 -4.91 4.68 -4.16
CA ALA A 43 -6.35 4.62 -3.90
C ALA A 43 -6.61 4.78 -2.39
N TYR A 44 -7.46 5.72 -2.01
CA TYR A 44 -7.77 6.02 -0.61
C TYR A 44 -9.06 5.35 -0.16
N GLY A 45 -8.97 4.46 0.82
CA GLY A 45 -10.10 3.68 1.34
C GLY A 45 -10.74 4.22 2.62
N GLY A 46 -10.51 5.49 2.98
CA GLY A 46 -11.02 6.10 4.21
C GLY A 46 -10.08 5.93 5.42
N HIS A 47 -9.69 4.71 5.76
CA HIS A 47 -8.76 4.44 6.87
C HIS A 47 -7.38 3.97 6.42
N CYS A 48 -7.32 3.21 5.33
CA CYS A 48 -6.09 2.72 4.71
C CYS A 48 -5.98 3.17 3.25
N THR A 49 -4.85 2.88 2.63
CA THR A 49 -4.61 3.07 1.20
C THR A 49 -4.45 1.73 0.50
N ALA A 50 -4.64 1.74 -0.81
CA ALA A 50 -4.37 0.62 -1.69
C ALA A 50 -3.61 1.10 -2.92
N SER A 51 -2.97 0.17 -3.62
CA SER A 51 -2.29 0.41 -4.90
C SER A 51 -3.09 -0.16 -6.05
N ILE A 52 -3.30 0.64 -7.10
CA ILE A 52 -3.86 0.19 -8.37
C ILE A 52 -2.82 -0.72 -9.02
N ILE A 53 -3.18 -2.00 -9.24
CA ILE A 53 -2.32 -2.96 -9.96
C ILE A 53 -2.93 -3.39 -11.29
N HIS A 54 -4.22 -3.11 -11.49
CA HIS A 54 -4.98 -3.35 -12.71
C HIS A 54 -6.22 -2.43 -12.70
N GLU A 55 -6.87 -2.24 -13.85
CA GLU A 55 -8.09 -1.43 -13.96
C GLU A 55 -9.22 -1.91 -13.02
N ARG A 56 -9.20 -3.17 -12.60
CA ARG A 56 -10.22 -3.77 -11.72
C ARG A 56 -9.67 -4.35 -10.43
N TYR A 57 -8.37 -4.18 -10.16
CA TYR A 57 -7.76 -4.79 -8.99
C TYR A 57 -6.88 -3.79 -8.24
N LEU A 58 -7.11 -3.74 -6.93
CA LEU A 58 -6.30 -3.02 -5.97
C LEU A 58 -5.57 -4.01 -5.06
N LEU A 59 -4.35 -3.67 -4.67
CA LEU A 59 -3.56 -4.39 -3.67
C LEU A 59 -3.51 -3.57 -2.38
N SER A 60 -3.80 -4.19 -1.24
CA SER A 60 -3.71 -3.52 0.07
C SER A 60 -3.26 -4.48 1.17
N ALA A 61 -3.29 -4.03 2.41
CA ALA A 61 -2.99 -4.81 3.60
C ALA A 61 -4.23 -5.56 4.10
N LEU A 62 -4.05 -6.81 4.53
CA LEU A 62 -5.12 -7.65 5.07
C LEU A 62 -5.72 -7.05 6.34
N HIS A 63 -4.92 -6.55 7.27
CA HIS A 63 -5.37 -6.00 8.56
C HIS A 63 -6.31 -4.81 8.38
N CYS A 64 -6.26 -4.13 7.24
CA CYS A 64 -7.17 -3.04 6.91
C CYS A 64 -8.57 -3.54 6.52
N TYR A 65 -8.69 -4.73 5.94
CA TYR A 65 -9.93 -5.20 5.29
C TYR A 65 -10.34 -6.62 5.70
N GLN A 66 -9.67 -7.22 6.68
CA GLN A 66 -9.95 -8.56 7.17
C GLN A 66 -11.37 -8.65 7.72
N GLY A 67 -12.16 -9.59 7.20
CA GLY A 67 -13.55 -9.78 7.59
C GLY A 67 -14.48 -8.64 7.17
N ALA A 68 -14.01 -7.69 6.36
CA ALA A 68 -14.84 -6.61 5.84
C ALA A 68 -15.86 -7.17 4.83
N ASN A 69 -17.09 -6.67 4.89
CA ASN A 69 -18.08 -6.93 3.86
C ASN A 69 -17.74 -6.07 2.62
N PRO A 70 -17.52 -6.67 1.43
CA PRO A 70 -17.18 -5.91 0.22
C PRO A 70 -18.16 -4.77 -0.10
N ALA A 71 -19.45 -4.95 0.22
CA ALA A 71 -20.47 -3.93 -0.02
C ALA A 71 -20.24 -2.61 0.75
N ASP A 72 -19.51 -2.67 1.86
CA ASP A 72 -19.20 -1.52 2.72
C ASP A 72 -17.81 -0.91 2.40
N VAL A 73 -17.10 -1.47 1.42
CA VAL A 73 -15.74 -1.06 1.06
C VAL A 73 -15.74 -0.27 -0.24
N SER A 74 -15.17 0.94 -0.19
CA SER A 74 -14.96 1.79 -1.36
C SER A 74 -13.61 2.49 -1.31
N PHE A 75 -13.16 2.95 -2.47
CA PHE A 75 -11.88 3.61 -2.67
C PHE A 75 -12.06 4.85 -3.53
N TRP A 76 -11.40 5.93 -3.16
CA TRP A 76 -11.27 7.15 -3.96
C TRP A 76 -9.94 7.13 -4.69
N VAL A 77 -9.99 7.23 -6.01
CA VAL A 77 -8.82 7.27 -6.91
C VAL A 77 -8.66 8.69 -7.45
N GLY A 78 -7.42 9.18 -7.54
CA GLY A 78 -7.14 10.52 -8.08
C GLY A 78 -7.38 11.64 -7.05
N VAL A 79 -7.02 11.43 -5.78
CA VAL A 79 -7.25 12.38 -4.70
C VAL A 79 -5.94 12.91 -4.10
N ASP A 80 -5.85 14.23 -3.92
CA ASP A 80 -4.73 14.91 -3.26
C ASP A 80 -5.04 15.30 -1.80
N ASP A 81 -6.32 15.48 -1.47
CA ASP A 81 -6.79 15.80 -0.13
C ASP A 81 -7.90 14.82 0.28
N ARG A 82 -7.68 14.10 1.39
CA ARG A 82 -8.66 13.13 1.90
C ARG A 82 -9.91 13.77 2.51
N ASN A 83 -9.90 15.07 2.79
CA ASN A 83 -11.08 15.83 3.17
C ASN A 83 -11.84 16.37 1.96
N ASN A 84 -11.20 16.43 0.78
CA ASN A 84 -11.82 16.82 -0.48
C ASN A 84 -11.73 15.70 -1.53
N VAL A 85 -12.24 14.52 -1.19
CA VAL A 85 -12.24 13.36 -2.11
C VAL A 85 -13.08 13.56 -3.37
N SER A 86 -13.90 14.61 -3.43
CA SER A 86 -14.75 14.93 -4.57
C SER A 86 -13.99 15.25 -5.87
N GLU A 87 -12.68 15.53 -5.76
CA GLU A 87 -11.79 15.68 -6.91
C GLU A 87 -11.42 14.36 -7.59
N GLY A 88 -11.66 13.23 -6.92
CA GLY A 88 -11.39 11.89 -7.41
C GLY A 88 -12.65 11.14 -7.86
N VAL A 89 -12.47 9.87 -8.18
CA VAL A 89 -13.55 8.96 -8.58
C VAL A 89 -13.68 7.84 -7.55
N GLN A 90 -14.90 7.61 -7.06
CA GLN A 90 -15.19 6.54 -6.12
C GLN A 90 -15.39 5.20 -6.85
N HIS A 91 -14.75 4.15 -6.36
CA HIS A 91 -14.89 2.78 -6.81
C HIS A 91 -15.29 1.87 -5.65
N PHE A 92 -16.24 0.98 -5.87
CA PHE A 92 -16.74 0.03 -4.86
C PHE A 92 -16.09 -1.34 -5.04
N ALA A 93 -15.87 -2.05 -3.93
CA ALA A 93 -15.40 -3.42 -3.96
C ALA A 93 -16.53 -4.38 -4.37
N GLU A 94 -16.23 -5.27 -5.31
CA GLU A 94 -17.05 -6.42 -5.69
C GLU A 94 -16.70 -7.64 -4.82
N ALA A 95 -15.40 -7.84 -4.58
CA ALA A 95 -14.89 -8.97 -3.82
C ALA A 95 -13.56 -8.61 -3.14
N ILE A 96 -13.34 -9.23 -1.99
CA ILE A 96 -12.10 -9.13 -1.20
C ILE A 96 -11.54 -10.55 -1.11
N PHE A 97 -10.35 -10.74 -1.68
CA PHE A 97 -9.67 -12.04 -1.70
C PHE A 97 -8.63 -12.06 -0.59
N GLU A 98 -9.03 -12.64 0.53
CA GLU A 98 -8.15 -12.92 1.66
C GLU A 98 -7.40 -14.23 1.43
N ARG A 99 -6.16 -14.31 1.90
CA ARG A 99 -5.43 -15.57 1.92
C ARG A 99 -5.99 -16.46 3.04
N ASN A 100 -6.76 -17.49 2.66
CA ASN A 100 -7.35 -18.43 3.61
C ASN A 100 -6.29 -19.42 4.14
N ASN A 101 -5.95 -19.34 5.42
CA ASN A 101 -4.87 -20.11 6.08
C ASN A 101 -5.26 -21.56 6.42
N GLY A 102 -5.55 -22.36 5.40
CA GLY A 102 -6.05 -23.72 5.60
C GLY A 102 -5.07 -24.77 6.12
N SER A 103 -3.74 -24.66 5.96
CA SER A 103 -2.85 -25.82 6.27
C SER A 103 -1.34 -25.58 6.42
N LEU A 104 -0.80 -24.36 6.44
CA LEU A 104 0.65 -24.16 6.48
C LEU A 104 1.12 -23.49 7.79
N PRO A 105 2.02 -24.12 8.57
CA PRO A 105 2.48 -23.58 9.86
C PRO A 105 3.42 -22.37 9.76
N TYR A 106 3.82 -21.96 8.55
CA TYR A 106 4.73 -20.84 8.31
C TYR A 106 4.32 -20.00 7.11
N THR A 107 3.35 -19.09 7.27
CA THR A 107 3.30 -17.81 6.52
C THR A 107 2.20 -16.88 7.05
N PRO A 108 2.53 -15.86 7.86
CA PRO A 108 1.73 -14.65 7.93
C PRO A 108 1.92 -13.85 6.64
N GLY A 109 0.83 -13.32 6.09
CA GLY A 109 0.86 -12.40 4.97
C GLY A 109 -0.26 -11.39 5.14
N ASP A 110 0.04 -10.22 5.69
CA ASP A 110 -0.86 -9.06 5.76
C ASP A 110 -1.08 -8.41 4.36
N ILE A 111 -1.59 -9.18 3.41
CA ILE A 111 -1.90 -8.76 2.03
C ILE A 111 -3.32 -9.16 1.64
N VAL A 112 -3.99 -8.28 0.90
CA VAL A 112 -5.33 -8.55 0.36
C VAL A 112 -5.44 -8.02 -1.06
N LEU A 113 -6.13 -8.79 -1.92
CA LEU A 113 -6.48 -8.38 -3.27
C LEU A 113 -7.95 -7.98 -3.29
N ILE A 114 -8.23 -6.78 -3.76
CA ILE A 114 -9.59 -6.25 -3.87
C ILE A 114 -9.96 -6.14 -5.35
N ARG A 115 -11.10 -6.70 -5.73
CA ARG A 115 -11.67 -6.53 -7.07
C ARG A 115 -12.75 -5.46 -7.04
N LEU A 116 -12.72 -4.56 -8.01
CA LEU A 116 -13.67 -3.46 -8.14
C LEU A 116 -14.87 -3.85 -9.01
N THR A 117 -16.04 -3.32 -8.64
CA THR A 117 -17.30 -3.50 -9.37
C THR A 117 -17.21 -2.94 -10.79
N GLN A 118 -16.54 -1.80 -10.96
CA GLN A 118 -16.32 -1.15 -12.24
C GLN A 118 -14.82 -0.87 -12.48
N PRO A 119 -14.35 -0.95 -13.74
CA PRO A 119 -12.97 -0.63 -14.07
C PRO A 119 -12.65 0.85 -13.83
N ILE A 120 -11.44 1.12 -13.37
CA ILE A 120 -10.82 2.44 -13.30
C ILE A 120 -10.48 2.86 -14.74
N THR A 121 -10.94 4.05 -15.11
CA THR A 121 -10.51 4.68 -16.37
C THR A 121 -9.17 5.36 -16.15
N PHE A 122 -8.12 4.85 -16.79
CA PHE A 122 -6.77 5.36 -16.60
C PHE A 122 -6.57 6.74 -17.24
N ASN A 123 -5.88 7.62 -16.52
CA ASN A 123 -5.55 8.99 -16.92
C ASN A 123 -4.31 9.48 -16.14
N SER A 124 -3.98 10.77 -16.16
CA SER A 124 -2.80 11.31 -15.45
C SER A 124 -2.83 11.15 -13.93
N ARG A 125 -4.02 10.95 -13.32
CA ARG A 125 -4.25 10.81 -11.88
C ARG A 125 -4.63 9.38 -11.47
N ALA A 126 -4.69 8.45 -12.42
CA ALA A 126 -5.10 7.06 -12.22
C ALA A 126 -4.34 6.13 -13.17
N GLN A 127 -3.35 5.40 -12.67
CA GLN A 127 -2.53 4.45 -13.43
C GLN A 127 -2.11 3.28 -12.54
N PRO A 128 -1.89 2.08 -13.10
CA PRO A 128 -1.41 0.96 -12.32
C PRO A 128 0.08 1.09 -12.00
N ILE A 129 0.49 0.66 -10.80
CA ILE A 129 1.90 0.44 -10.48
C ILE A 129 2.38 -0.90 -11.06
N LYS A 130 3.64 -0.96 -11.48
CA LYS A 130 4.27 -2.20 -11.91
C LYS A 130 4.66 -3.03 -10.69
N LEU A 131 4.36 -4.33 -10.77
CA LEU A 131 4.75 -5.30 -9.76
C LEU A 131 6.13 -5.87 -10.09
N ASN A 132 7.02 -5.88 -9.08
CA ASN A 132 8.35 -6.45 -9.19
C ASN A 132 8.31 -7.98 -9.26
N LYS A 133 8.86 -8.57 -10.32
CA LYS A 133 8.93 -10.03 -10.48
C LYS A 133 10.09 -10.67 -9.70
N SER A 134 10.98 -9.86 -9.13
CA SER A 134 12.15 -10.29 -8.37
C SER A 134 11.94 -10.04 -6.88
N LEU A 135 12.35 -11.01 -6.08
CA LEU A 135 12.44 -10.91 -4.62
C LEU A 135 13.81 -10.41 -4.14
N VAL A 136 14.74 -10.14 -5.07
CA VAL A 136 16.07 -9.64 -4.74
C VAL A 136 15.99 -8.13 -4.58
N PHE A 137 16.10 -7.67 -3.34
CA PHE A 137 16.28 -6.26 -3.02
C PHE A 137 17.76 -5.91 -3.10
N THR A 138 18.07 -4.77 -3.69
CA THR A 138 19.46 -4.30 -3.73
C THR A 138 19.72 -3.49 -2.45
N PRO A 139 20.72 -3.84 -1.63
CA PRO A 139 21.08 -3.00 -0.49
C PRO A 139 21.34 -1.55 -0.92
N LYS A 140 20.89 -0.59 -0.12
CA LYS A 140 20.93 0.86 -0.39
C LYS A 140 19.97 1.36 -1.48
N GLU A 141 19.03 0.53 -1.91
CA GLU A 141 17.94 0.98 -2.78
C GLU A 141 17.06 2.00 -2.07
N THR A 142 16.65 3.03 -2.80
CA THR A 142 15.75 4.07 -2.29
C THR A 142 14.30 3.66 -2.55
N ILE A 143 13.49 3.67 -1.50
CA ILE A 143 12.07 3.34 -1.53
C ILE A 143 11.27 4.58 -1.17
N THR A 144 10.23 4.84 -1.94
CA THR A 144 9.28 5.91 -1.66
C THR A 144 8.00 5.33 -1.07
N VAL A 145 7.54 5.94 0.02
CA VAL A 145 6.24 5.66 0.64
C VAL A 145 5.38 6.90 0.45
N THR A 146 4.14 6.72 0.00
CA THR A 146 3.19 7.81 -0.18
C THR A 146 1.85 7.49 0.48
N GLY A 147 1.17 8.52 1.00
CA GLY A 147 -0.14 8.39 1.60
C GLY A 147 -0.51 9.54 2.53
N PHE A 148 -1.63 9.34 3.23
CA PHE A 148 -2.21 10.30 4.18
C PHE A 148 -1.87 9.94 5.64
N GLY A 149 -0.70 9.37 5.87
CA GLY A 149 -0.31 8.74 7.13
C GLY A 149 -0.22 9.68 8.33
N ALA A 150 0.08 9.10 9.50
CA ALA A 150 0.19 9.83 10.74
C ALA A 150 1.35 10.85 10.71
N THR A 151 1.06 12.09 11.14
CA THR A 151 2.03 13.19 11.15
C THR A 151 2.74 13.33 12.50
N GLU A 152 3.81 14.12 12.54
CA GLU A 152 4.54 14.49 13.75
C GLU A 152 3.69 15.19 14.80
N PHE A 153 2.67 15.94 14.37
CA PHE A 153 1.76 16.72 15.21
C PHE A 153 0.59 15.90 15.77
N GLY A 154 0.52 14.60 15.44
CA GLY A 154 -0.62 13.75 15.73
C GLY A 154 -1.70 13.85 14.65
N GLY A 155 -2.59 12.85 14.61
CA GLY A 155 -3.58 12.71 13.53
C GLY A 155 -2.95 12.33 12.18
N TYR A 156 -3.79 12.28 11.15
CA TYR A 156 -3.44 11.89 9.79
C TYR A 156 -3.38 13.11 8.87
N SER A 157 -2.42 13.13 7.94
CA SER A 157 -2.27 14.23 6.98
C SER A 157 -3.55 14.40 6.14
N GLN A 158 -3.98 15.64 5.92
CA GLN A 158 -5.10 15.93 5.02
C GLN A 158 -4.64 15.80 3.57
N GLU A 159 -3.52 16.45 3.27
CA GLU A 159 -2.86 16.41 1.97
C GLU A 159 -2.03 15.14 1.80
N LEU A 160 -1.88 14.70 0.55
CA LEU A 160 -1.03 13.59 0.18
C LEU A 160 0.44 13.92 0.44
N ARG A 161 1.17 12.97 1.03
CA ARG A 161 2.59 13.14 1.34
C ARG A 161 3.44 12.02 0.79
N GLU A 162 4.73 12.30 0.61
CA GLU A 162 5.76 11.32 0.27
C GLU A 162 6.91 11.33 1.28
N GLY A 163 7.40 10.15 1.60
CA GLY A 163 8.60 9.92 2.40
C GLY A 163 9.56 9.03 1.64
N THR A 164 10.84 9.34 1.73
CA THR A 164 11.90 8.55 1.08
C THR A 164 12.72 7.83 2.13
N PHE A 165 12.98 6.55 1.86
CA PHE A 165 13.69 5.64 2.74
C PHE A 165 14.79 4.94 1.98
N THR A 166 15.87 4.60 2.66
CA THR A 166 16.97 3.81 2.12
C THR A 166 16.94 2.44 2.76
N LEU A 167 16.97 1.41 1.92
CA LEU A 167 17.08 0.03 2.35
C LEU A 167 18.47 -0.20 2.97
N THR A 168 18.55 -0.45 4.28
CA THR A 168 19.84 -0.64 4.96
C THR A 168 20.22 -2.11 5.08
N SER A 169 19.23 -3.00 5.20
CA SER A 169 19.46 -4.44 5.08
C SER A 169 18.16 -5.17 4.70
N SER A 170 18.31 -6.27 3.99
CA SER A 170 17.25 -7.23 3.73
C SER A 170 17.75 -8.60 4.15
N SER A 171 17.17 -9.18 5.21
CA SER A 171 17.37 -10.59 5.56
C SER A 171 16.09 -11.36 5.27
N SER A 172 16.14 -12.69 5.27
CA SER A 172 14.96 -13.53 5.02
C SER A 172 13.87 -13.25 6.06
N GLY A 173 12.91 -12.40 5.70
CA GLY A 173 11.77 -12.03 6.55
C GLY A 173 11.87 -10.70 7.30
N SER A 174 12.93 -9.90 7.10
CA SER A 174 12.95 -8.52 7.60
C SER A 174 13.67 -7.56 6.67
N VAL A 175 13.03 -6.41 6.43
CA VAL A 175 13.63 -5.27 5.74
C VAL A 175 13.77 -4.13 6.74
N GLN A 176 15.01 -3.65 6.85
CA GLN A 176 15.37 -2.47 7.62
C GLN A 176 15.47 -1.30 6.65
N MET A 177 14.75 -0.23 6.97
CA MET A 177 14.76 0.99 6.18
C MET A 177 15.02 2.18 7.09
N GLU A 178 15.95 3.02 6.67
CA GLU A 178 16.25 4.29 7.32
C GLU A 178 15.72 5.42 6.46
N SER A 179 15.03 6.37 7.06
CA SER A 179 14.59 7.53 6.31
C SER A 179 15.75 8.40 5.86
N SER A 180 15.60 8.99 4.68
CA SER A 180 16.54 9.99 4.17
C SER A 180 16.48 11.33 4.92
N LYS A 181 15.49 11.54 5.81
CA LYS A 181 15.35 12.74 6.64
C LYS A 181 15.43 12.41 8.13
N ASN A 182 16.18 13.24 8.87
CA ASN A 182 16.27 13.18 10.33
C ASN A 182 14.86 13.24 10.96
N GLY A 183 14.51 12.26 11.81
CA GLY A 183 13.26 12.23 12.58
C GLY A 183 12.16 11.28 12.06
N LEU A 184 12.32 10.73 10.85
CA LEU A 184 11.56 9.55 10.42
C LEU A 184 12.31 8.32 10.95
N GLY A 185 11.70 7.58 11.86
CA GLY A 185 12.32 6.43 12.52
C GLY A 185 12.73 5.30 11.56
N THR A 186 13.40 4.30 12.10
CA THR A 186 13.69 3.04 11.40
C THR A 186 12.38 2.28 11.16
N VAL A 187 12.10 1.89 9.91
CA VAL A 187 11.05 0.92 9.61
C VAL A 187 11.69 -0.46 9.69
N ASN A 188 11.24 -1.26 10.65
CA ASN A 188 11.59 -2.67 10.76
C ASN A 188 10.34 -3.44 10.35
N THR A 189 10.44 -4.12 9.20
CA THR A 189 9.39 -5.05 8.73
C THR A 189 9.71 -6.47 9.14
#